data_AF-A0A353DF36-F1
#
_entry.id   AF-A0A353DF36-F1
#
_cell.length_a   1.000
_cell.length_b   1.000
_cell.length_c   1.000
_cell.angle_alpha   90.00
_cell.angle_beta   90.00
_cell.angle_gamma   90.00
#
_symmetry.space_group_name_H-M   'P 1'
#
loop_
_entity.id
_entity.type
_entity.pdbx_description
1 polymer ?
#
loop_
_entity_poly.entity_id
_entity_poly.type
_entity_poly.pdbx_seq_one_letter_code
_entity_poly.pdbx_strand_id
1 'polypeptide(L)'
;KLRDKSCPSHEFRQHVSDIAKLLVLPATAGLATEPTKIETPLQEMTGQRLSRPIVLVPILRAGLGLSDAFHRMIPEASVAHYGVARNEETLEPEIYLEKFPPRMDEAEVIILDPMLATGGSAVAALDGLKERGARHLHFVCLVASPEGLAR
;
A
#
# COMPACT_ATOMS: atom_id res chain seq x y z
N LYS A 1 -22.39 1.65 4.41
CA LYS A 1 -22.02 0.80 5.57
C LYS A 1 -20.81 1.34 6.34
N LEU A 2 -19.61 1.50 5.74
CA LEU A 2 -18.44 2.04 6.47
C LEU A 2 -18.63 3.41 7.15
N ARG A 3 -19.49 4.27 6.61
CA ARG A 3 -19.80 5.60 7.17
C ARG A 3 -20.98 5.60 8.15
N ASP A 4 -21.63 4.46 8.33
CA ASP A 4 -22.77 4.32 9.23
C ASP A 4 -22.26 4.05 10.65
N LYS A 5 -22.60 4.95 11.58
CA LYS A 5 -22.19 4.85 12.99
C LYS A 5 -22.71 3.59 13.68
N SER A 6 -23.79 2.99 13.17
CA SER A 6 -24.37 1.75 13.72
C SER A 6 -23.71 0.47 13.17
N CYS A 7 -22.78 0.57 12.21
CA CYS A 7 -22.12 -0.58 11.60
C CYS A 7 -21.29 -1.35 12.64
N PRO A 8 -21.58 -2.65 12.88
CA PRO A 8 -20.80 -3.46 13.79
C PRO A 8 -19.35 -3.62 13.31
N SER A 9 -18.40 -3.73 14.25
CA SER A 9 -16.97 -3.76 13.92
C SER A 9 -16.55 -4.93 13.00
N HIS A 10 -17.26 -6.06 13.06
CA HIS A 10 -16.97 -7.20 12.18
C HIS A 10 -17.41 -6.94 10.74
N GLU A 11 -18.60 -6.36 10.53
CA GLU A 11 -19.08 -5.91 9.21
C GLU A 11 -18.17 -4.81 8.65
N PHE A 12 -17.76 -3.86 9.50
CA PHE A 12 -16.84 -2.80 9.08
C PHE A 12 -15.54 -3.38 8.51
N ARG A 13 -14.90 -4.30 9.24
CA ARG A 13 -13.66 -4.95 8.76
C ARG A 13 -13.88 -5.74 7.48
N GLN A 14 -14.99 -6.47 7.37
CA GLN A 14 -15.33 -7.21 6.16
C GLN A 14 -15.48 -6.28 4.95
N HIS A 15 -16.24 -5.18 5.11
CA HIS A 15 -16.43 -4.20 4.05
C HIS A 15 -15.14 -3.47 3.66
N VAL A 16 -14.26 -3.17 4.63
CA VAL A 16 -12.91 -2.63 4.33
C VAL A 16 -12.12 -3.62 3.48
N SER A 17 -12.11 -4.91 3.86
CA SER A 17 -11.41 -5.95 3.10
C SER A 17 -11.97 -6.10 1.69
N ASP A 18 -13.30 -6.07 1.52
CA ASP A 18 -13.93 -6.22 0.21
C ASP A 18 -13.65 -5.01 -0.70
N ILE A 19 -13.67 -3.79 -0.16
CA ILE A 19 -13.26 -2.61 -0.93
C ILE A 19 -11.76 -2.67 -1.25
N ALA A 20 -10.92 -3.12 -0.32
CA ALA A 20 -9.48 -3.25 -0.56
C ALA A 20 -9.19 -4.20 -1.74
N LYS A 21 -9.91 -5.32 -1.88
CA LYS A 21 -9.78 -6.22 -3.06
C LYS A 21 -10.09 -5.49 -4.37
N LEU A 22 -11.12 -4.64 -4.38
CA LEU A 22 -11.48 -3.85 -5.55
C LEU A 22 -10.43 -2.76 -5.86
N LEU A 23 -9.76 -2.23 -4.84
CA LEU A 23 -8.73 -1.21 -5.00
C LEU A 23 -7.40 -1.76 -5.54
N VAL A 24 -7.15 -3.07 -5.44
CA VAL A 24 -5.92 -3.67 -5.99
C VAL A 24 -5.82 -3.40 -7.49
N LEU A 25 -6.91 -3.62 -8.24
CA LEU A 25 -6.95 -3.42 -9.70
C LEU A 25 -6.53 -2.01 -10.14
N PRO A 26 -7.17 -0.91 -9.69
CA PRO A 26 -6.76 0.44 -10.07
C PRO A 26 -5.39 0.80 -9.48
N ALA A 27 -5.02 0.29 -8.30
CA ALA A 27 -3.70 0.54 -7.71
C ALA A 27 -2.56 -0.10 -8.51
N THR A 28 -2.81 -1.20 -9.24
CA THR A 28 -1.79 -1.91 -10.02
C THR A 28 -1.90 -1.70 -11.53
N ALA A 29 -2.94 -1.02 -12.02
CA ALA A 29 -3.22 -0.87 -13.45
C ALA A 29 -2.09 -0.18 -14.23
N GLY A 30 -1.33 0.71 -13.59
CA GLY A 30 -0.24 1.47 -14.21
C GLY A 30 1.16 0.90 -13.98
N LEU A 31 1.31 -0.25 -13.34
CA LEU A 31 2.63 -0.79 -13.02
C LEU A 31 3.37 -1.25 -14.29
N ALA A 32 4.68 -1.01 -14.31
CA ALA A 32 5.51 -1.37 -15.45
C ALA A 32 5.54 -2.90 -15.66
N THR A 33 5.43 -3.30 -16.92
CA THR A 33 5.53 -4.69 -17.34
C THR A 33 6.59 -4.86 -18.41
N GLU A 34 7.15 -6.06 -18.47
CA GLU A 34 8.12 -6.46 -19.48
C GLU A 34 7.65 -7.72 -20.21
N PRO A 35 7.95 -7.83 -21.53
CA PRO A 35 7.59 -9.00 -22.30
C PRO A 35 8.32 -10.23 -21.76
N THR A 36 7.62 -11.35 -21.70
CA THR A 36 8.22 -12.64 -21.27
C THR A 36 7.71 -13.75 -22.16
N LYS A 37 8.65 -14.53 -22.71
CA LYS A 37 8.33 -15.74 -23.46
C LYS A 37 7.86 -16.82 -22.49
N ILE A 38 6.72 -17.42 -22.79
CA ILE A 38 6.16 -18.56 -22.06
C ILE A 38 5.78 -19.66 -23.05
N GLU A 39 5.81 -20.89 -22.57
CA GLU A 39 5.25 -22.05 -23.27
C GLU A 39 3.86 -22.33 -22.67
N THR A 40 2.84 -22.32 -23.52
CA THR A 40 1.49 -22.75 -23.14
C THR A 40 1.29 -24.23 -23.50
N PRO A 41 0.23 -24.90 -23.03
CA PRO A 41 -0.07 -26.27 -23.46
C PRO A 41 -0.27 -26.46 -24.97
N LEU A 42 -0.42 -25.39 -25.75
CA LEU A 42 -0.66 -25.44 -27.20
C LEU A 42 0.53 -24.94 -28.04
N GLN A 43 1.24 -23.90 -27.58
CA GLN A 43 2.35 -23.26 -28.31
C GLN A 43 3.13 -22.25 -27.45
N GLU A 44 4.30 -21.83 -27.92
CA GLU A 44 5.02 -20.67 -27.38
C GLU A 44 4.26 -19.37 -27.65
N MET A 45 4.28 -18.44 -26.68
CA MET A 45 3.77 -17.08 -26.85
C MET A 45 4.57 -16.07 -26.03
N THR A 46 4.38 -14.78 -26.31
CA THR A 46 4.91 -13.69 -25.48
C THR A 46 3.79 -13.13 -24.60
N GLY A 47 3.92 -13.31 -23.29
CA GLY A 47 3.08 -12.68 -22.28
C GLY A 47 3.73 -11.42 -21.70
N GLN A 48 3.15 -10.91 -20.62
CA GLN A 48 3.67 -9.78 -19.84
C GLN A 48 3.87 -10.21 -18.40
N ARG A 49 4.97 -9.77 -17.78
CA ARG A 49 5.22 -9.92 -16.34
C ARG A 49 5.48 -8.54 -15.74
N LEU A 50 5.25 -8.38 -14.44
CA LEU A 50 5.69 -7.18 -13.74
C LEU A 50 7.21 -7.03 -13.87
N SER A 51 7.66 -5.83 -14.23
CA SER A 51 9.09 -5.54 -14.38
C SER A 51 9.81 -5.44 -13.03
N ARG A 52 9.05 -5.27 -11.94
CA ARG A 52 9.56 -4.97 -10.60
C ARG A 52 8.79 -5.75 -9.53
N PRO A 53 9.47 -6.14 -8.44
CA PRO A 53 8.79 -6.71 -7.29
C PRO A 53 7.90 -5.66 -6.62
N ILE A 54 6.82 -6.11 -5.98
CA ILE A 54 5.91 -5.26 -5.22
C ILE A 54 6.25 -5.37 -3.73
N VAL A 55 6.30 -4.21 -3.05
CA VAL A 55 6.41 -4.12 -1.60
C VAL A 55 5.19 -3.40 -1.05
N LEU A 56 4.43 -4.08 -0.19
CA LEU A 56 3.31 -3.49 0.53
C LEU A 56 3.81 -2.85 1.83
N VAL A 57 3.38 -1.61 2.09
CA VAL A 57 3.73 -0.86 3.31
C VAL A 57 2.45 -0.43 4.02
N PRO A 58 1.86 -1.30 4.88
CA PRO A 58 0.76 -0.88 5.73
C PRO A 58 1.24 0.14 6.78
N ILE A 59 0.71 1.36 6.72
CA ILE A 59 0.97 2.38 7.74
C ILE A 59 0.27 1.96 9.04
N LEU A 60 1.09 1.62 10.04
CA LEU A 60 0.56 1.06 11.27
C LEU A 60 -0.17 2.15 12.08
N ARG A 61 -1.36 1.86 12.63
CA ARG A 61 -2.06 0.56 12.63
C ARG A 61 -3.13 0.42 11.54
N ALA A 62 -3.66 1.52 11.01
CA ALA A 62 -4.85 1.51 10.17
C ALA A 62 -4.65 0.75 8.85
N GLY A 63 -3.45 0.81 8.27
CA GLY A 63 -3.06 0.10 7.04
C GLY A 63 -3.24 -1.41 7.07
N LEU A 64 -3.22 -2.02 8.26
CA LEU A 64 -3.41 -3.47 8.42
C LEU A 64 -4.79 -3.94 7.92
N GLY A 65 -5.81 -3.07 7.95
CA GLY A 65 -7.14 -3.38 7.42
C GLY A 65 -7.17 -3.65 5.92
N LEU A 66 -6.19 -3.13 5.18
CA LEU A 66 -6.06 -3.30 3.72
C LEU A 66 -5.05 -4.41 3.36
N SER A 67 -4.04 -4.61 4.20
CA SER A 67 -2.87 -5.44 3.89
C SER A 67 -3.19 -6.88 3.50
N ASP A 68 -4.10 -7.54 4.23
CA ASP A 68 -4.45 -8.95 3.95
C ASP A 68 -5.11 -9.09 2.57
N ALA A 69 -5.99 -8.15 2.19
CA ALA A 69 -6.64 -8.18 0.89
C ALA A 69 -5.62 -7.97 -0.25
N PHE A 70 -4.69 -7.02 -0.10
CA PHE A 70 -3.64 -6.77 -1.08
C PHE A 70 -2.71 -7.99 -1.23
N HIS A 71 -2.26 -8.57 -0.12
CA HIS A 71 -1.36 -9.71 -0.16
C HIS A 71 -2.01 -10.97 -0.77
N ARG A 72 -3.31 -11.20 -0.52
CA ARG A 72 -4.04 -12.31 -1.18
C ARG A 72 -4.17 -12.14 -2.69
N MET A 73 -4.29 -10.90 -3.17
CA MET A 73 -4.40 -10.60 -4.59
C MET A 73 -3.02 -10.55 -5.28
N ILE A 74 -1.95 -10.31 -4.53
CA ILE A 74 -0.57 -10.25 -5.01
C ILE A 74 0.33 -11.08 -4.06
N PRO A 75 0.27 -12.43 -4.13
CA PRO A 75 0.96 -13.30 -3.18
C PRO A 75 2.49 -13.13 -3.17
N GLU A 76 3.09 -12.72 -4.29
CA GLU A 76 4.52 -12.50 -4.44
C GLU A 76 4.99 -11.18 -3.80
N ALA A 77 4.06 -10.31 -3.40
CA ALA A 77 4.42 -9.04 -2.78
C ALA A 77 5.05 -9.25 -1.39
N SER A 78 6.21 -8.63 -1.19
CA SER A 78 6.82 -8.56 0.14
C SER A 78 6.12 -7.50 0.99
N VAL A 79 6.23 -7.62 2.33
CA VAL A 79 5.62 -6.65 3.24
C VAL A 79 6.72 -5.95 4.05
N ALA A 80 6.76 -4.62 3.96
CA ALA A 80 7.54 -3.79 4.87
C ALA A 80 6.69 -3.41 6.08
N HIS A 81 7.28 -3.42 7.27
CA HIS A 81 6.61 -2.98 8.49
C HIS A 81 7.15 -1.61 8.86
N TYR A 82 6.29 -0.60 8.74
CA TYR A 82 6.64 0.78 9.02
C TYR A 82 5.64 1.40 10.00
N GLY A 83 6.12 1.60 11.23
CA GLY A 83 5.36 2.17 12.33
C GLY A 83 5.80 3.60 12.59
N VAL A 84 4.92 4.56 12.31
CA VAL A 84 5.08 5.96 12.64
C VAL A 84 4.00 6.35 13.63
N ALA A 85 4.40 6.90 14.76
CA ALA A 85 3.50 7.49 15.73
C ALA A 85 3.80 8.98 15.84
N ARG A 86 2.82 9.76 16.30
CA ARG A 86 3.06 11.14 16.67
C ARG A 86 3.55 11.15 18.11
N ASN A 87 4.68 11.78 18.37
CA ASN A 87 5.14 12.04 19.73
C ASN A 87 4.17 13.03 20.40
N GLU A 88 3.63 12.70 21.56
CA GLU A 88 2.59 13.50 22.22
C GLU A 88 3.12 14.82 22.80
N GLU A 89 4.43 14.90 23.06
CA GLU A 89 5.09 16.08 23.64
C GLU A 89 5.58 17.04 22.55
N THR A 90 6.33 16.53 21.56
CA THR A 90 6.92 17.35 20.49
C THR A 90 5.99 17.55 19.31
N LEU A 91 4.93 16.72 19.21
CA LEU A 91 4.01 16.66 18.08
C LEU A 91 4.63 16.23 16.75
N GLU A 92 5.90 15.80 16.76
CA GLU A 92 6.66 15.33 15.61
C GLU A 92 6.42 13.83 15.33
N PRO A 93 6.59 13.37 14.09
CA PRO A 93 6.53 11.95 13.77
C PRO A 93 7.76 11.21 14.30
N GLU A 94 7.54 10.13 15.06
CA GLU A 94 8.57 9.23 15.58
C GLU A 94 8.40 7.83 15.00
N ILE A 95 9.50 7.29 14.45
CA ILE A 95 9.53 5.94 13.87
C ILE A 95 9.81 4.95 14.99
N TYR A 96 8.82 4.13 15.34
CA TYR A 96 8.96 3.12 16.39
C TYR A 96 9.21 1.71 15.86
N LEU A 97 8.97 1.48 14.55
CA LEU A 97 9.22 0.19 13.91
C LEU A 97 9.62 0.41 12.45
N GLU A 98 10.74 -0.19 12.09
CA GLU A 98 11.23 -0.20 10.72
C GLU A 98 11.77 -1.60 10.40
N LYS A 99 11.15 -2.24 9.40
CA LYS A 99 11.66 -3.50 8.85
C LYS A 99 11.30 -3.59 7.37
N PHE A 100 12.29 -3.40 6.52
CA PHE A 100 12.14 -3.35 5.07
C PHE A 100 12.77 -4.56 4.38
N PRO A 101 12.18 -5.05 3.28
CA PRO A 101 12.88 -5.91 2.33
C PRO A 101 14.13 -5.20 1.75
N PRO A 102 15.12 -5.95 1.25
CA PRO A 102 16.25 -5.35 0.54
C PRO A 102 15.80 -4.74 -0.80
N ARG A 103 16.59 -3.80 -1.34
CA ARG A 103 16.43 -3.21 -2.69
C ARG A 103 15.10 -2.50 -2.92
N MET A 104 14.72 -1.64 -1.97
CA MET A 104 13.51 -0.79 -2.07
C MET A 104 13.51 0.15 -3.29
N ASP A 105 14.69 0.48 -3.81
CA ASP A 105 14.89 1.30 -5.01
C ASP A 105 14.46 0.64 -6.32
N GLU A 106 14.38 -0.69 -6.32
CA GLU A 106 13.95 -1.48 -7.48
C GLU A 106 12.48 -1.92 -7.41
N ALA A 107 11.81 -1.66 -6.30
CA ALA A 107 10.45 -2.12 -6.04
C ALA A 107 9.38 -1.10 -6.41
N GLU A 108 8.19 -1.59 -6.77
CA GLU A 108 6.94 -0.85 -6.71
C GLU A 108 6.44 -0.88 -5.26
N VAL A 109 6.47 0.27 -4.59
CA VAL A 109 6.15 0.41 -3.17
C VAL A 109 4.73 0.92 -3.03
N ILE A 110 3.83 0.08 -2.54
CA ILE A 110 2.40 0.39 -2.36
C ILE A 110 2.15 0.66 -0.86
N ILE A 111 1.91 1.93 -0.53
CA ILE A 111 1.58 2.39 0.81
C ILE A 111 0.08 2.20 1.04
N LEU A 112 -0.27 1.54 2.15
CA LEU A 112 -1.67 1.25 2.50
C LEU A 112 -2.05 2.03 3.76
N ASP A 113 -2.95 2.99 3.61
CA ASP A 113 -3.55 3.73 4.74
C ASP A 113 -5.02 4.07 4.41
N PRO A 114 -6.01 3.58 5.16
CA PRO A 114 -7.42 3.80 4.84
C PRO A 114 -7.85 5.26 4.72
N MET A 115 -7.19 6.20 5.40
CA MET A 115 -7.63 7.59 5.48
C MET A 115 -6.51 8.59 5.23
N LEU A 116 -6.60 9.34 4.12
CA LEU A 116 -5.78 10.51 3.89
C LEU A 116 -6.50 11.77 4.41
N ALA A 117 -6.29 12.09 5.69
CA ALA A 117 -6.93 13.23 6.35
C ALA A 117 -6.19 14.54 6.05
N THR A 118 -5.25 14.95 6.91
CA THR A 118 -4.45 16.19 6.75
C THR A 118 -3.16 15.99 5.95
N GLY A 119 -2.85 14.74 5.59
CA GLY A 119 -1.64 14.38 4.85
C GLY A 119 -0.37 14.23 5.70
N GLY A 120 -0.35 14.69 6.96
CA GLY A 120 0.87 14.70 7.79
C GLY A 120 1.56 13.33 7.92
N SER A 121 0.82 12.30 8.33
CA SER A 121 1.37 10.94 8.46
C SER A 121 1.76 10.34 7.11
N ALA A 122 1.00 10.63 6.06
CA ALA A 122 1.29 10.14 4.72
C ALA A 122 2.60 10.73 4.17
N VAL A 123 2.79 12.05 4.29
CA VAL A 123 4.03 12.73 3.88
C VAL A 123 5.22 12.22 4.67
N ALA A 124 5.12 12.16 6.01
CA ALA A 124 6.20 11.63 6.85
C ALA A 124 6.57 10.18 6.46
N ALA A 125 5.58 9.36 6.12
CA ALA A 125 5.84 8.00 5.66
C ALA A 125 6.47 7.93 4.28
N LEU A 126 5.98 8.72 3.33
CA LEU A 126 6.55 8.80 1.98
C LEU A 126 8.00 9.30 2.03
N ASP A 127 8.30 10.32 2.84
CA ASP A 127 9.66 10.85 2.96
C ASP A 127 10.59 9.83 3.61
N GLY A 128 10.16 9.17 4.69
CA GLY A 128 10.92 8.07 5.29
C GLY A 128 11.19 6.93 4.30
N LEU A 129 10.22 6.56 3.46
CA LEU A 129 10.40 5.55 2.42
C LEU A 129 11.41 6.00 1.34
N LYS A 130 11.37 7.27 0.91
CA LYS A 130 12.33 7.82 -0.05
C LYS A 130 13.75 7.83 0.49
N GLU A 131 13.94 8.19 1.76
CA GLU A 131 15.25 8.13 2.43
C GLU A 131 15.83 6.71 2.42
N ARG A 132 14.96 5.70 2.47
CA ARG A 132 15.31 4.27 2.42
C ARG A 132 15.42 3.72 1.00
N GLY A 133 15.44 4.61 0.01
CA GLY A 133 15.71 4.29 -1.38
C GLY A 133 14.46 4.09 -2.24
N ALA A 134 13.24 4.06 -1.68
CA ALA A 134 12.04 3.84 -2.47
C ALA A 134 11.86 4.92 -3.54
N ARG A 135 11.72 4.50 -4.81
CA ARG A 135 11.59 5.41 -5.96
C ARG A 135 10.21 5.41 -6.61
N HIS A 136 9.48 4.31 -6.49
CA HIS A 136 8.18 4.11 -7.15
C HIS A 136 7.12 3.92 -6.08
N LEU A 137 6.47 5.01 -5.71
CA LEU A 137 5.57 5.09 -4.56
C LEU A 137 4.13 5.23 -5.03
N HIS A 138 3.25 4.37 -4.54
CA HIS A 138 1.81 4.39 -4.81
C HIS A 138 1.08 4.46 -3.48
N PHE A 139 0.29 5.51 -3.26
CA PHE A 139 -0.47 5.68 -2.03
C PHE A 139 -1.92 5.24 -2.22
N VAL A 140 -2.38 4.26 -1.45
CA VAL A 140 -3.74 3.73 -1.52
C VAL A 140 -4.51 4.04 -0.25
N CYS A 141 -5.65 4.71 -0.41
CA CYS A 141 -6.61 4.98 0.66
C CYS A 141 -8.06 4.74 0.25
N LEU A 142 -8.94 4.58 1.24
CA LEU A 142 -10.38 4.43 1.01
C LEU A 142 -11.07 5.80 0.88
N VAL A 143 -10.56 6.79 1.61
CA VAL A 143 -11.10 8.14 1.64
C VAL A 143 -9.96 9.13 1.80
N ALA A 144 -10.02 10.21 1.02
CA ALA A 144 -9.10 11.32 1.08
C ALA A 144 -9.87 12.63 1.28
N SER A 145 -9.25 13.57 1.99
CA SER A 145 -9.71 14.96 2.04
C SER A 145 -9.00 15.80 0.96
N PRO A 146 -9.59 16.91 0.49
CA PRO A 146 -8.93 17.82 -0.44
C PRO A 146 -7.63 18.41 0.12
N GLU A 147 -7.61 18.74 1.42
CA GLU A 147 -6.41 19.26 2.11
C GLU A 147 -5.27 18.24 2.09
N GLY A 148 -5.57 16.98 2.43
CA GLY A 148 -4.59 15.91 2.43
C GLY A 148 -4.06 15.56 1.04
N LEU A 149 -4.86 15.75 0.00
CA LEU A 149 -4.45 15.54 -1.39
C LEU A 149 -3.57 16.67 -1.94
N ALA A 150 -3.81 17.91 -1.51
CA ALA A 150 -3.08 19.09 -1.99
C ALA A 150 -1.69 19.25 -1.36
N ARG A 151 -1.39 18.48 -0.32
CA ARG A 151 -0.15 18.53 0.46
C ARG A 151 0.92 17.62 -0.12
#